data_AF-A0A2D2Q2S3-F1
#
_entry.id   AF-A0A2D2Q2S3-F1
#
_cell.length_a   1.000
_cell.length_b   1.000
_cell.length_c   1.000
_cell.angle_alpha   90.00
_cell.angle_beta   90.00
_cell.angle_gamma   90.00
#
_symmetry.space_group_name_H-M   'P 1'
#
loop_
_entity.id
_entity.type
_entity.pdbx_description
1 polymer ?
#
loop_
_entity_poly.entity_id
_entity_poly.type
_entity_poly.pdbx_seq_one_letter_code
_entity_poly.pdbx_strand_id
1 'polypeptide(L)'
;MPETLVVERGQLDGQISVAFPLTDTPDITGQVWLRGADLRSTDVPQSLKNVNAHLQLQGDRVRLHYLRGEVANVKWHAKGTVGLQTGWQIDAEVGTLDLAPTLSAFNLEPPVPLGGRVHIPRLEIRGALDNPNVQGEIRSQTPLRVDQLRLQSVTLPFVASLEGLQLTNAVAELQSGGTLNADLRLQPNGAFQGRAQVRHVALDAIAAAYDVASPMPLGRGFAQIDFGGDVAAPETWLAKAAFELPTAQYPLRGVAQINQTQLLVPNFQVQLRPGVLQGRAQAVAGRWQLEATAHNVALRQFSDQVHGQLNGEAIAQGRIDELNLGAITAQANLRVSPTPTGDPLLARLGWDGQQLRLQEATLGECVPKGRLRWMWMPLPSGR
;
A
#
# COMPACT_ATOMS: atom_id res chain seq x y z
N MET A 1 20.81 24.19 13.64
CA MET A 1 19.96 24.77 14.71
C MET A 1 18.88 25.59 14.04
N PRO A 2 17.62 25.58 14.51
CA PRO A 2 16.57 26.37 13.89
C PRO A 2 16.95 27.86 13.89
N GLU A 3 16.86 28.50 12.73
CA GLU A 3 17.40 29.86 12.54
C GLU A 3 16.64 30.92 13.35
N THR A 4 15.39 30.66 13.75
CA THR A 4 14.68 31.47 14.75
C THR A 4 13.64 30.66 15.54
N LEU A 5 13.70 30.75 16.86
CA LEU A 5 12.63 30.34 17.77
C LEU A 5 12.05 31.59 18.42
N VAL A 6 10.78 31.87 18.18
CA VAL A 6 10.07 33.02 18.73
C VAL A 6 9.21 32.55 19.91
N VAL A 7 9.33 33.22 21.05
CA VAL A 7 8.45 33.02 22.21
C VAL A 7 7.30 34.01 22.09
N GLU A 8 6.09 33.52 21.86
CA GLU A 8 4.89 34.38 21.73
C GLU A 8 4.31 34.72 23.11
N ARG A 9 4.33 33.76 24.04
CA ARG A 9 3.97 33.94 25.45
C ARG A 9 4.70 32.91 26.31
N GLY A 10 4.76 33.13 27.62
CA GLY A 10 5.29 32.19 28.60
C GLY A 10 6.00 32.85 29.77
N GLN A 11 6.36 32.06 30.79
CA GLN A 11 7.20 32.49 31.90
C GLN A 11 8.46 31.63 31.97
N LEU A 12 9.62 32.29 32.16
CA LEU A 12 10.91 31.64 32.33
C LEU A 12 11.49 32.04 33.69
N ASP A 13 11.59 31.06 34.60
CA ASP A 13 12.27 31.22 35.89
C ASP A 13 13.61 30.51 35.83
N GLY A 14 14.67 31.08 36.42
CA GLY A 14 15.98 30.44 36.43
C GLY A 14 16.87 30.85 37.58
N GLN A 15 17.66 29.89 38.06
CA GLN A 15 18.78 30.11 38.97
C GLN A 15 20.03 29.59 38.27
N ILE A 16 20.88 30.51 37.78
CA ILE A 16 22.04 30.19 36.95
C ILE A 16 23.30 30.76 37.61
N SER A 17 24.35 29.95 37.66
CA SER A 17 25.70 30.32 38.06
C SER A 17 26.63 30.11 36.88
N VAL A 18 27.40 31.15 36.54
CA VAL A 18 28.36 31.10 35.43
C VAL A 18 29.75 31.31 36.00
N ALA A 19 30.64 30.35 35.79
CA ALA A 19 32.05 30.48 36.08
C ALA A 19 32.82 30.76 34.78
N PHE A 20 33.64 31.81 34.81
CA PHE A 20 34.49 32.23 33.69
C PHE A 20 35.95 31.90 33.99
N PRO A 21 36.41 30.66 33.72
CA PRO A 21 37.82 30.36 33.73
C PRO A 21 38.53 31.14 32.62
N LEU A 22 39.69 31.74 32.93
CA LEU A 22 40.45 32.63 32.02
C LEU A 22 40.95 31.94 30.73
N THR A 23 40.90 30.61 30.66
CA THR A 23 41.47 29.81 29.55
C THR A 23 40.51 28.75 28.97
N ASP A 24 39.31 28.58 29.52
CA ASP A 24 38.38 27.51 29.14
C ASP A 24 36.99 28.04 28.78
N THR A 25 36.16 27.20 28.18
CA THR A 25 34.74 27.50 27.93
C THR A 25 34.00 27.78 29.25
N PRO A 26 33.12 28.79 29.32
CA PRO A 26 32.36 29.13 30.52
C PRO A 26 31.59 27.92 31.07
N ASP A 27 31.75 27.65 32.36
CA ASP A 27 30.99 26.59 33.03
C ASP A 27 29.67 27.16 33.55
N ILE A 28 28.57 26.65 33.02
CA ILE A 28 27.22 27.11 33.31
C ILE A 28 26.50 26.03 34.11
N THR A 29 26.14 26.34 35.35
CA THR A 29 25.35 25.45 36.21
C THR A 29 24.07 26.14 36.63
N GLY A 30 22.99 25.37 36.84
CA GLY A 30 21.74 25.98 37.27
C GLY A 30 20.49 25.16 37.01
N GLN A 31 19.36 25.74 37.34
CA GLN A 31 18.04 25.21 37.04
C GLN A 31 17.20 26.25 36.31
N VAL A 32 16.43 25.81 35.32
CA VAL A 32 15.56 26.64 34.51
C VAL A 32 14.18 25.99 34.40
N TRP A 33 13.13 26.78 34.61
CA TRP A 33 11.74 26.37 34.47
C TRP A 33 11.06 27.23 33.42
N LEU A 34 10.39 26.57 32.47
CA LEU A 34 9.53 27.20 31.48
C LEU A 34 8.08 26.82 31.80
N ARG A 35 7.17 27.80 31.85
CA ARG A 35 5.75 27.55 32.16
C ARG A 35 4.84 28.18 31.12
N GLY A 36 3.94 27.36 30.57
CA GLY A 36 2.87 27.79 29.67
C GLY A 36 3.35 28.57 28.44
N ALA A 37 4.51 28.21 27.89
CA ALA A 37 5.07 28.93 26.76
C ALA A 37 4.43 28.51 25.43
N ASP A 38 4.18 29.48 24.55
CA ASP A 38 3.89 29.19 23.15
C ASP A 38 5.08 29.61 22.30
N LEU A 39 5.56 28.68 21.49
CA LEU A 39 6.77 28.82 20.69
C LEU A 39 6.42 28.67 19.21
N ARG A 40 7.02 29.52 18.38
CA ARG A 40 6.92 29.44 16.92
C ARG A 40 8.32 29.30 16.33
N SER A 41 8.47 28.40 15.37
CA SER A 41 9.71 28.21 14.61
C SER A 41 9.40 28.34 13.13
N THR A 42 10.36 28.82 12.34
CA THR A 42 10.27 28.81 10.87
C THR A 42 10.26 27.40 10.29
N ASP A 43 10.82 26.45 11.02
CA ASP A 43 11.07 25.09 10.52
C ASP A 43 9.94 24.12 10.90
N VAL A 44 9.02 24.55 11.77
CA VAL A 44 7.86 23.77 12.18
C VAL A 44 6.59 24.53 11.79
N PRO A 45 5.73 24.00 10.90
CA PRO A 45 4.59 24.73 10.35
C PRO A 45 3.52 25.07 11.41
N GLN A 46 3.50 24.35 12.52
CA GLN A 46 2.56 24.52 13.62
C GLN A 46 3.26 25.03 14.88
N SER A 47 2.68 26.05 15.52
CA SER A 47 3.19 26.56 16.80
C SER A 47 3.10 25.49 17.89
N LEU A 48 4.12 25.41 18.73
CA LEU A 48 4.12 24.62 19.95
C LEU A 48 3.35 25.40 21.02
N LYS A 49 2.35 24.79 21.64
CA LYS A 49 1.52 25.41 22.67
C LYS A 49 1.73 24.76 24.02
N ASN A 50 1.47 25.52 25.08
CA ASN A 50 1.46 25.03 26.46
C ASN A 50 2.78 24.31 26.84
N VAL A 51 3.91 24.80 26.34
CA VAL A 51 5.22 24.21 26.57
C VAL A 51 5.61 24.46 28.02
N ASN A 52 5.91 23.37 28.73
CA ASN A 52 6.41 23.39 30.09
C ASN A 52 7.69 22.57 30.17
N ALA A 53 8.72 23.11 30.82
CA ALA A 53 10.02 22.48 30.91
C ALA A 53 10.66 22.64 32.29
N HIS A 54 11.44 21.65 32.69
CA HIS A 54 12.43 21.78 33.77
C HIS A 54 13.78 21.25 33.29
N LEU A 55 14.73 22.18 33.21
CA LEU A 55 16.10 21.96 32.75
C LEU A 55 17.07 22.12 33.91
N GLN A 56 18.12 21.30 33.90
CA GLN A 56 19.27 21.45 34.76
C GLN A 56 20.53 21.59 33.89
N LEU A 57 21.24 22.69 34.08
CA LEU A 57 22.50 23.00 33.40
C LEU A 57 23.65 22.46 34.27
N GLN A 58 24.56 21.72 33.65
CA GLN A 58 25.76 21.15 34.27
C GLN A 58 26.92 21.24 33.28
N GLY A 59 27.53 22.43 33.17
CA GLY A 59 28.62 22.70 32.25
C GLY A 59 28.23 22.45 30.80
N ASP A 60 28.81 21.41 30.19
CA ASP A 60 28.59 21.03 28.80
C ASP A 60 27.30 20.22 28.58
N ARG A 61 26.57 19.89 29.65
CA ARG A 61 25.39 19.03 29.64
C ARG A 61 24.15 19.76 30.15
N VAL A 62 23.06 19.57 29.42
CA VAL A 62 21.71 19.96 29.81
C VAL A 62 20.91 18.69 30.10
N ARG A 63 20.44 18.55 31.33
CA ARG A 63 19.49 17.49 31.71
C ARG A 63 18.08 18.04 31.64
N LEU A 64 17.23 17.35 30.89
CA LEU A 64 15.81 17.60 30.78
C LEU A 64 15.05 16.66 31.72
N HIS A 65 14.58 17.20 32.85
CA HIS A 65 13.75 16.44 33.80
C HIS A 65 12.38 16.13 33.20
N TYR A 66 11.77 17.15 32.60
CA TYR A 66 10.60 16.99 31.74
C TYR A 66 10.54 18.15 30.74
N LEU A 67 10.08 17.86 29.53
CA LEU A 67 9.55 18.80 28.56
C LEU A 67 8.18 18.27 28.16
N ARG A 68 7.15 19.10 28.12
CA ARG A 68 5.84 18.70 27.63
C ARG A 68 5.19 19.85 26.91
N GLY A 69 4.34 19.55 25.96
CA GLY A 69 3.60 20.56 25.21
C GLY A 69 2.58 19.92 24.29
N GLU A 70 2.13 20.75 23.36
CA GLU A 70 1.13 20.37 22.38
C GLU A 70 1.51 20.95 21.02
N VAL A 71 1.35 20.16 19.97
CA VAL A 71 1.49 20.61 18.57
C VAL A 71 0.35 20.01 17.76
N ALA A 72 -0.37 20.82 16.99
CA ALA A 72 -1.53 20.37 16.21
C ALA A 72 -2.55 19.53 17.04
N ASN A 73 -2.84 19.95 18.27
CA ASN A 73 -3.70 19.23 19.25
C ASN A 73 -3.15 17.87 19.72
N VAL A 74 -1.91 17.53 19.39
CA VAL A 74 -1.23 16.32 19.84
C VAL A 74 -0.33 16.66 21.01
N LYS A 75 -0.61 16.04 22.16
CA LYS A 75 0.21 16.17 23.37
C LYS A 75 1.46 15.32 23.25
N TRP A 76 2.57 15.83 23.74
CA TRP A 76 3.84 15.12 23.77
C TRP A 76 4.58 15.43 25.07
N HIS A 77 5.43 14.50 25.49
CA HIS A 77 6.37 14.74 26.58
C HIS A 77 7.70 14.07 26.32
N ALA A 78 8.77 14.64 26.87
CA ALA A 78 10.14 14.20 26.68
C ALA A 78 10.98 14.38 27.95
N LYS A 79 12.03 13.58 28.07
CA LYS A 79 13.03 13.62 29.14
C LYS A 79 14.38 13.14 28.59
N GLY A 80 15.47 13.49 29.25
CA GLY A 80 16.79 12.97 28.87
C GLY A 80 17.90 13.98 29.04
N THR A 81 18.93 13.88 28.20
CA THR A 81 20.10 14.77 28.24
C THR A 81 20.51 15.24 26.84
N VAL A 82 21.08 16.43 26.78
CA VAL A 82 21.74 16.98 25.60
C VAL A 82 23.12 17.45 26.05
N GLY A 83 24.18 17.01 25.39
CA GLY A 83 25.53 17.47 25.68
C GLY A 83 26.21 17.98 24.42
N LEU A 84 27.09 18.97 24.56
CA LEU A 84 27.85 19.52 23.43
C LEU A 84 28.73 18.44 22.76
N GLN A 85 29.30 17.53 23.55
CA GLN A 85 30.12 16.42 23.06
C GLN A 85 29.33 15.13 22.86
N THR A 86 28.39 14.81 23.77
CA THR A 86 27.64 13.54 23.74
C THR A 86 26.43 13.57 22.81
N GLY A 87 26.02 14.75 22.34
CA GLY A 87 24.84 14.94 21.50
C GLY A 87 23.52 14.71 22.23
N TRP A 88 22.51 14.28 21.48
CA TRP A 88 21.15 14.03 21.93
C TRP A 88 21.00 12.65 22.60
N GLN A 89 20.30 12.62 23.73
CA GLN A 89 19.85 11.42 24.42
C GLN A 89 18.47 11.67 25.04
N ILE A 90 17.45 11.78 24.20
CA ILE A 90 16.08 12.16 24.60
C ILE A 90 15.10 11.01 24.37
N ASP A 91 14.36 10.65 25.41
CA ASP A 91 13.19 9.79 25.32
C ASP A 91 11.93 10.65 25.31
N ALA A 92 11.03 10.38 24.39
CA ALA A 92 9.77 11.08 24.24
C ALA A 92 8.62 10.10 24.03
N GLU A 93 7.42 10.56 24.33
CA GLU A 93 6.17 9.87 24.05
C GLU A 93 5.23 10.88 23.37
N VAL A 94 4.56 10.42 22.32
CA VAL A 94 3.58 11.22 21.60
C VAL A 94 2.22 10.59 21.84
N GLY A 95 1.29 11.40 22.32
CA GLY A 95 -0.07 10.99 22.59
C GLY A 95 -0.82 10.58 21.32
N THR A 96 -2.11 10.34 21.47
CA THR A 96 -2.99 9.99 20.36
C THR A 96 -2.96 11.06 19.26
N LEU A 97 -2.72 10.62 18.03
CA LEU A 97 -2.79 11.42 16.81
C LEU A 97 -3.97 10.92 15.98
N ASP A 98 -4.83 11.83 15.54
CA ASP A 98 -5.87 11.53 14.56
C ASP A 98 -5.34 11.88 13.17
N LEU A 99 -5.17 10.88 12.31
CA LEU A 99 -4.36 11.00 11.09
C LEU A 99 -4.85 12.14 10.18
N ALA A 100 -6.15 12.22 9.91
CA ALA A 100 -6.70 13.21 8.99
C ALA A 100 -6.46 14.66 9.45
N PRO A 101 -6.93 15.09 10.64
CA PRO A 101 -6.71 16.46 11.10
C PRO A 101 -5.24 16.77 11.38
N THR A 102 -4.44 15.78 11.83
CA THR A 102 -3.01 15.98 12.04
C THR A 102 -2.28 16.23 10.72
N LEU A 103 -2.50 15.41 9.68
CA LEU A 103 -1.87 15.61 8.37
C LEU A 103 -2.25 16.97 7.77
N SER A 104 -3.53 17.36 7.85
CA SER A 104 -3.97 18.68 7.41
C SER A 104 -3.30 19.83 8.18
N ALA A 105 -3.10 19.68 9.49
CA ALA A 105 -2.38 20.69 10.28
C ALA A 105 -0.92 20.85 9.85
N PHE A 106 -0.29 19.79 9.34
CA PHE A 106 1.07 19.85 8.80
C PHE A 106 1.12 20.17 7.30
N ASN A 107 -0.01 20.55 6.67
CA ASN A 107 -0.14 20.75 5.23
C ASN A 107 0.35 19.54 4.41
N LEU A 108 0.09 18.34 4.90
CA LEU A 108 0.42 17.08 4.23
C LEU A 108 -0.84 16.53 3.55
N GLU A 109 -0.76 16.35 2.24
CA GLU A 109 -1.83 15.78 1.41
C GLU A 109 -1.44 14.36 0.97
N PRO A 110 -1.94 13.31 1.66
CA PRO A 110 -1.67 11.95 1.23
C PRO A 110 -2.34 11.67 -0.12
N PRO A 111 -1.76 10.81 -0.98
CA PRO A 111 -2.29 10.50 -2.31
C PRO A 111 -3.64 9.77 -2.25
N VAL A 112 -3.99 9.21 -1.09
CA VAL A 112 -5.28 8.57 -0.82
C VAL A 112 -5.79 9.00 0.55
N PRO A 113 -7.11 9.02 0.78
CA PRO A 113 -7.67 9.34 2.08
C PRO A 113 -7.15 8.41 3.18
N LEU A 114 -6.67 8.99 4.29
CA LEU A 114 -6.24 8.26 5.48
C LEU A 114 -7.14 8.63 6.66
N GLY A 115 -7.48 7.64 7.49
CA GLY A 115 -8.30 7.87 8.67
C GLY A 115 -8.01 6.91 9.81
N GLY A 116 -8.36 7.32 11.03
CA GLY A 116 -8.15 6.56 12.25
C GLY A 116 -7.11 7.19 13.17
N ARG A 117 -6.96 6.59 14.35
CA ARG A 117 -6.09 7.12 15.40
C ARG A 117 -4.88 6.23 15.62
N VAL A 118 -3.73 6.85 15.77
CA VAL A 118 -2.45 6.21 16.08
C VAL A 118 -1.86 6.81 17.35
N HIS A 119 -0.81 6.18 17.89
CA HIS A 119 0.05 6.76 18.91
C HIS A 119 1.52 6.39 18.64
N ILE A 120 2.45 7.06 19.32
CA ILE A 120 3.87 6.69 19.34
C ILE A 120 4.27 6.53 20.82
N PRO A 121 4.26 5.29 21.34
CA PRO A 121 4.40 5.06 22.77
C PRO A 121 5.84 5.27 23.24
N ARG A 122 6.81 5.26 22.31
CA ARG A 122 8.22 5.52 22.56
C ARG A 122 8.85 6.12 21.32
N LEU A 123 9.50 7.25 21.50
CA LEU A 123 10.29 7.96 20.52
C LEU A 123 11.66 8.25 21.14
N GLU A 124 12.72 7.84 20.49
CA GLU A 124 14.08 8.04 20.97
C GLU A 124 14.85 8.91 20.00
N ILE A 125 15.48 9.95 20.52
CA ILE A 125 16.38 10.83 19.78
C ILE A 125 17.78 10.60 20.33
N ARG A 126 18.69 10.17 19.47
CA ARG A 126 20.06 9.77 19.80
C ARG A 126 21.05 10.31 18.77
N GLY A 127 22.31 10.55 19.15
CA GLY A 127 23.38 10.87 18.20
C GLY A 127 23.83 12.33 18.27
N ALA A 128 24.66 12.76 17.31
CA ALA A 128 25.30 14.07 17.33
C ALA A 128 24.29 15.23 17.20
N LEU A 129 24.68 16.44 17.62
CA LEU A 129 23.78 17.61 17.64
C LEU A 129 23.26 18.01 16.26
N ASP A 130 24.09 17.80 15.24
CA ASP A 130 23.87 18.14 13.84
C ASP A 130 23.21 17.02 13.04
N ASN A 131 23.41 15.75 13.41
CA ASN A 131 22.79 14.60 12.75
C ASN A 131 22.22 13.58 13.76
N PRO A 132 21.10 13.90 14.44
CA PRO A 132 20.44 12.95 15.33
C PRO A 132 19.68 11.87 14.53
N ASN A 133 19.69 10.67 15.09
CA ASN A 133 18.76 9.60 14.72
C ASN A 133 17.53 9.67 15.62
N VAL A 134 16.35 9.64 14.99
CA VAL A 134 15.05 9.58 15.62
C VAL A 134 14.45 8.22 15.32
N GLN A 135 14.16 7.42 16.34
CA GLN A 135 13.57 6.10 16.17
C GLN A 135 12.34 5.92 17.04
N GLY A 136 11.37 5.16 16.55
CA GLY A 136 10.13 4.92 17.27
C GLY A 136 9.24 3.91 16.57
N GLU A 137 8.02 3.79 17.06
CA GLU A 137 7.03 2.88 16.48
C GLU A 137 5.65 3.51 16.49
N ILE A 138 5.04 3.65 15.32
CA ILE A 138 3.66 4.10 15.20
C ILE A 138 2.75 2.89 15.37
N ARG A 139 1.75 2.98 16.26
CA ARG A 139 0.74 1.93 16.45
C ARG A 139 -0.67 2.47 16.26
N SER A 140 -1.51 1.70 15.60
CA SER A 140 -2.95 1.97 15.53
C SER A 140 -3.62 1.79 16.90
N GLN A 141 -4.48 2.73 17.30
CA GLN A 141 -5.35 2.60 18.47
C GLN A 141 -6.79 2.22 18.09
N THR A 142 -7.17 2.52 16.86
CA THR A 142 -8.43 2.10 16.24
C THR A 142 -8.10 1.45 14.91
N PRO A 143 -9.02 0.67 14.31
CA PRO A 143 -8.89 0.29 12.92
C PRO A 143 -8.61 1.53 12.06
N LEU A 144 -7.62 1.43 11.17
CA LEU A 144 -7.25 2.49 10.25
C LEU A 144 -7.98 2.31 8.94
N ARG A 145 -8.26 3.41 8.26
CA ARG A 145 -8.81 3.43 6.91
C ARG A 145 -7.75 3.99 5.96
N VAL A 146 -7.46 3.24 4.90
CA VAL A 146 -6.62 3.68 3.78
C VAL A 146 -7.47 3.55 2.54
N ASP A 147 -7.92 4.68 1.99
CA ASP A 147 -8.94 4.70 0.94
C ASP A 147 -10.21 3.91 1.34
N GLN A 148 -10.55 2.82 0.65
CA GLN A 148 -11.67 1.94 1.01
C GLN A 148 -11.25 0.78 1.92
N LEU A 149 -9.94 0.53 2.06
CA LEU A 149 -9.42 -0.58 2.84
C LEU A 149 -9.42 -0.24 4.33
N ARG A 150 -9.84 -1.22 5.13
CA ARG A 150 -9.81 -1.16 6.58
C ARG A 150 -8.72 -2.07 7.13
N LEU A 151 -7.83 -1.50 7.92
CA LEU A 151 -6.74 -2.19 8.60
C LEU A 151 -7.14 -2.34 10.06
N GLN A 152 -7.21 -3.58 10.54
CA GLN A 152 -7.57 -3.91 11.91
C GLN A 152 -6.51 -3.43 12.90
N SER A 153 -5.24 -3.62 12.55
CA SER A 153 -4.09 -3.20 13.33
C SER A 153 -2.95 -2.78 12.40
N VAL A 154 -2.14 -1.82 12.84
CA VAL A 154 -0.96 -1.34 12.13
C VAL A 154 0.14 -1.06 13.14
N THR A 155 1.35 -1.56 12.86
CA THR A 155 2.59 -1.32 13.60
C THR A 155 3.68 -0.93 12.61
N LEU A 156 4.22 0.28 12.74
CA LEU A 156 5.24 0.84 11.84
C LEU A 156 6.47 1.28 12.64
N PRO A 157 7.45 0.39 12.83
CA PRO A 157 8.75 0.78 13.35
C PRO A 157 9.45 1.69 12.34
N PHE A 158 10.06 2.77 12.83
CA PHE A 158 10.78 3.72 11.97
C PHE A 158 12.09 4.19 12.58
N VAL A 159 13.02 4.55 11.70
CA VAL A 159 14.26 5.28 12.01
C VAL A 159 14.39 6.40 11.00
N ALA A 160 14.62 7.62 11.46
CA ALA A 160 14.77 8.81 10.64
C ALA A 160 16.01 9.61 11.05
N SER A 161 16.67 10.22 10.08
CA SER A 161 17.77 11.16 10.28
C SER A 161 17.82 12.16 9.11
N LEU A 162 18.85 13.00 9.05
CA LEU A 162 19.07 13.84 7.87
C LEU A 162 19.42 13.02 6.61
N GLU A 163 19.75 11.73 6.77
CA GLU A 163 20.06 10.80 5.67
C GLU A 163 18.81 10.06 5.16
N GLY A 164 17.63 10.32 5.73
CA GLY A 164 16.36 9.80 5.24
C GLY A 164 15.53 9.10 6.32
N LEU A 165 14.50 8.38 5.86
CA LEU A 165 13.55 7.63 6.69
C LEU A 165 13.58 6.15 6.28
N GLN A 166 13.56 5.27 7.27
CA GLN A 166 13.49 3.83 7.08
C GLN A 166 12.35 3.25 7.91
N LEU A 167 11.51 2.45 7.27
CA LEU A 167 10.52 1.58 7.90
C LEU A 167 11.02 0.15 7.73
N THR A 168 11.12 -0.58 8.84
CA THR A 168 11.57 -1.98 8.82
C THR A 168 10.55 -2.83 9.58
N ASN A 169 10.14 -3.95 8.99
CA ASN A 169 9.11 -4.82 9.55
C ASN A 169 7.82 -4.07 9.89
N ALA A 170 7.37 -3.17 9.00
CA ALA A 170 6.03 -2.62 9.08
C ALA A 170 5.02 -3.77 8.92
N VAL A 171 4.02 -3.86 9.81
CA VAL A 171 2.99 -4.89 9.78
C VAL A 171 1.63 -4.26 9.84
N ALA A 172 0.72 -4.70 8.98
CA ALA A 172 -0.69 -4.39 9.02
C ALA A 172 -1.54 -5.66 8.91
N GLU A 173 -2.61 -5.73 9.68
CA GLU A 173 -3.63 -6.76 9.56
C GLU A 173 -4.85 -6.18 8.87
N LEU A 174 -5.33 -6.81 7.81
CA LEU A 174 -6.49 -6.32 7.09
C LEU A 174 -7.77 -6.83 7.76
N GLN A 175 -8.81 -6.01 7.78
CA GLN A 175 -10.12 -6.44 8.30
C GLN A 175 -10.74 -7.55 7.43
N SER A 176 -10.39 -7.61 6.15
CA SER A 176 -10.70 -8.72 5.24
C SER A 176 -9.96 -10.03 5.57
N GLY A 177 -9.11 -10.01 6.60
CA GLY A 177 -8.18 -11.08 6.94
C GLY A 177 -6.89 -11.00 6.13
N GLY A 178 -5.86 -11.65 6.66
CA GLY A 178 -4.51 -11.65 6.09
C GLY A 178 -3.61 -10.57 6.67
N THR A 179 -2.33 -10.64 6.33
CA THR A 179 -1.29 -9.73 6.82
C THR A 179 -0.56 -9.06 5.66
N LEU A 180 -0.16 -7.82 5.86
CA LEU A 180 0.76 -7.08 5.02
C LEU A 180 2.01 -6.78 5.84
N ASN A 181 3.16 -7.17 5.31
CA ASN A 181 4.47 -6.85 5.84
C ASN A 181 5.18 -5.94 4.84
N ALA A 182 5.88 -4.90 5.29
CA ALA A 182 6.59 -4.01 4.41
C ALA A 182 7.89 -3.46 5.00
N ASP A 183 8.83 -3.18 4.10
CA ASP A 183 10.03 -2.38 4.36
C ASP A 183 10.06 -1.22 3.37
N LEU A 184 10.48 -0.05 3.82
CA LEU A 184 10.55 1.17 3.02
C LEU A 184 11.78 1.98 3.39
N ARG A 185 12.48 2.51 2.39
CA ARG A 185 13.54 3.50 2.57
C ARG A 185 13.21 4.71 1.71
N LEU A 186 13.17 5.88 2.35
CA LEU A 186 13.03 7.19 1.74
C LEU A 186 14.36 7.94 1.92
N GLN A 187 14.93 8.41 0.82
CA GLN A 187 16.16 9.19 0.80
C GLN A 187 15.85 10.69 0.91
N PRO A 188 16.83 11.53 1.29
CA PRO A 188 16.62 12.97 1.49
C PRO A 188 16.22 13.70 0.20
N ASN A 189 16.61 13.15 -0.95
CA ASN A 189 16.25 13.68 -2.26
C ASN A 189 14.80 13.36 -2.68
N GLY A 190 14.02 12.67 -1.84
CA GLY A 190 12.64 12.28 -2.16
C GLY A 190 12.52 10.90 -2.82
N ALA A 191 13.62 10.26 -3.21
CA ALA A 191 13.58 8.93 -3.81
C ALA A 191 13.26 7.87 -2.75
N PHE A 192 12.26 7.04 -3.01
CA PHE A 192 11.89 5.94 -2.15
C PHE A 192 11.91 4.60 -2.87
N GLN A 193 12.18 3.55 -2.10
CA GLN A 193 12.09 2.17 -2.53
C GLN A 193 11.60 1.32 -1.37
N GLY A 194 10.85 0.27 -1.68
CA GLY A 194 10.33 -0.62 -0.66
C GLY A 194 9.93 -1.96 -1.24
N ARG A 195 9.65 -2.87 -0.31
CA ARG A 195 9.11 -4.19 -0.59
C ARG A 195 7.97 -4.44 0.36
N ALA A 196 6.87 -4.97 -0.15
CA ALA A 196 5.77 -5.47 0.64
C ALA A 196 5.48 -6.94 0.33
N GLN A 197 4.94 -7.64 1.31
CA GLN A 197 4.47 -9.01 1.21
C GLN A 197 3.07 -9.09 1.80
N VAL A 198 2.14 -9.58 1.02
CA VAL A 198 0.74 -9.78 1.38
C VAL A 198 0.49 -11.28 1.49
N ARG A 199 -0.13 -11.74 2.58
CA ARG A 199 -0.42 -13.16 2.81
C ARG A 199 -1.85 -13.39 3.27
N HIS A 200 -2.47 -14.44 2.75
CA HIS A 200 -3.79 -14.94 3.17
C HIS A 200 -4.93 -13.91 3.10
N VAL A 201 -4.81 -12.88 2.26
CA VAL A 201 -5.83 -11.84 2.13
C VAL A 201 -6.99 -12.36 1.31
N ALA A 202 -8.22 -12.25 1.84
CA ALA A 202 -9.43 -12.62 1.12
C ALA A 202 -9.72 -11.58 0.02
N LEU A 203 -9.46 -11.93 -1.24
CA LEU A 203 -9.58 -10.99 -2.35
C LEU A 203 -11.03 -10.64 -2.69
N ASP A 204 -11.99 -11.53 -2.41
CA ASP A 204 -13.41 -11.22 -2.57
C ASP A 204 -13.84 -10.04 -1.69
N ALA A 205 -13.30 -9.95 -0.46
CA ALA A 205 -13.57 -8.85 0.45
C ALA A 205 -12.86 -7.55 0.02
N ILE A 206 -11.69 -7.66 -0.62
CA ILE A 206 -11.00 -6.51 -1.23
C ILE A 206 -11.82 -5.98 -2.42
N ALA A 207 -12.26 -6.86 -3.32
CA ALA A 207 -13.08 -6.49 -4.47
C ALA A 207 -14.40 -5.83 -4.03
N ALA A 208 -15.06 -6.39 -3.01
CA ALA A 208 -16.28 -5.82 -2.44
C ALA A 208 -16.07 -4.43 -1.82
N ALA A 209 -14.89 -4.14 -1.24
CA ALA A 209 -14.58 -2.81 -0.71
C ALA A 209 -14.53 -1.73 -1.81
N TYR A 210 -14.34 -2.14 -3.06
CA TYR A 210 -14.31 -1.27 -4.25
C TYR A 210 -15.56 -1.44 -5.13
N ASP A 211 -16.64 -2.02 -4.60
CA ASP A 211 -17.88 -2.30 -5.34
C ASP A 211 -17.67 -3.15 -6.62
N VAL A 212 -16.60 -3.94 -6.65
CA VAL A 212 -16.32 -4.86 -7.76
C VAL A 212 -16.94 -6.22 -7.47
N ALA A 213 -17.98 -6.56 -8.22
CA ALA A 213 -18.58 -7.88 -8.20
C ALA A 213 -17.74 -8.85 -9.05
N SER A 214 -17.01 -9.75 -8.39
CA SER A 214 -16.29 -10.82 -9.10
C SER A 214 -17.27 -11.87 -9.62
N PRO A 215 -17.19 -12.29 -10.90
CA PRO A 215 -18.06 -13.34 -11.43
C PRO A 215 -17.74 -14.73 -10.87
N MET A 216 -16.60 -14.87 -10.19
CA MET A 216 -16.13 -16.12 -9.59
C MET A 216 -15.40 -15.86 -8.26
N PRO A 217 -15.44 -16.79 -7.29
CA PRO A 217 -14.69 -16.65 -6.04
C PRO A 217 -13.17 -16.55 -6.29
N LEU A 218 -12.57 -15.45 -5.83
CA LEU A 218 -11.13 -15.18 -5.93
C LEU A 218 -10.34 -15.84 -4.80
N GLY A 219 -10.99 -16.15 -3.68
CA GLY A 219 -10.39 -16.83 -2.55
C GLY A 219 -9.32 -15.97 -1.87
N ARG A 220 -8.33 -16.63 -1.27
CA ARG A 220 -7.20 -16.01 -0.58
C ARG A 220 -5.98 -15.91 -1.50
N GLY A 221 -5.39 -14.72 -1.51
CA GLY A 221 -4.23 -14.37 -2.31
C GLY A 221 -2.96 -14.11 -1.50
N PHE A 222 -1.85 -14.18 -2.22
CA PHE A 222 -0.51 -13.79 -1.81
C PHE A 222 0.06 -12.85 -2.85
N ALA A 223 0.86 -11.88 -2.41
CA ALA A 223 1.62 -11.03 -3.32
C ALA A 223 2.95 -10.61 -2.71
N GLN A 224 3.99 -10.56 -3.53
CA GLN A 224 5.23 -9.86 -3.23
C GLN A 224 5.34 -8.65 -4.15
N ILE A 225 5.50 -7.47 -3.57
CA ILE A 225 5.43 -6.19 -4.26
C ILE A 225 6.75 -5.48 -4.04
N ASP A 226 7.50 -5.20 -5.10
CA ASP A 226 8.61 -4.24 -5.07
C ASP A 226 8.08 -2.92 -5.62
N PHE A 227 8.31 -1.82 -4.91
CA PHE A 227 7.78 -0.51 -5.30
C PHE A 227 8.80 0.60 -5.08
N GLY A 228 8.69 1.69 -5.82
CA GLY A 228 9.56 2.84 -5.66
C GLY A 228 9.19 3.99 -6.60
N GLY A 229 9.90 5.11 -6.44
CA GLY A 229 9.69 6.33 -7.19
C GLY A 229 10.24 7.53 -6.44
N ASP A 230 9.73 8.71 -6.76
CA ASP A 230 10.04 9.97 -6.10
C ASP A 230 8.77 10.59 -5.50
N VAL A 231 8.82 11.01 -4.23
CA VAL A 231 7.66 11.57 -3.53
C VAL A 231 7.17 12.88 -4.18
N ALA A 232 8.07 13.67 -4.76
CA ALA A 232 7.75 14.93 -5.43
C ALA A 232 7.35 14.75 -6.91
N ALA A 233 7.63 13.59 -7.51
CA ALA A 233 7.25 13.25 -8.88
C ALA A 233 6.42 11.94 -8.93
N PRO A 234 5.13 11.99 -8.54
CA PRO A 234 4.25 10.81 -8.49
C PRO A 234 4.20 9.99 -9.79
N GLU A 235 4.41 10.60 -10.95
CA GLU A 235 4.46 9.96 -12.26
C GLU A 235 5.60 8.93 -12.40
N THR A 236 6.61 9.02 -11.55
CA THR A 236 7.74 8.08 -11.49
C THR A 236 7.41 6.80 -10.73
N TRP A 237 6.26 6.75 -10.05
CA TRP A 237 5.91 5.62 -9.19
C TRP A 237 5.69 4.36 -10.00
N LEU A 238 6.39 3.31 -9.61
CA LEU A 238 6.30 1.98 -10.20
C LEU A 238 6.19 0.94 -9.11
N ALA A 239 5.27 0.00 -9.29
CA ALA A 239 5.15 -1.20 -8.48
C ALA A 239 5.19 -2.44 -9.37
N LYS A 240 5.92 -3.46 -8.93
CA LYS A 240 5.94 -4.78 -9.54
C LYS A 240 5.44 -5.79 -8.52
N ALA A 241 4.33 -6.45 -8.82
CA ALA A 241 3.69 -7.42 -7.93
C ALA A 241 3.74 -8.82 -8.54
N ALA A 242 4.44 -9.75 -7.91
CA ALA A 242 4.27 -11.18 -8.17
C ALA A 242 3.16 -11.71 -7.28
N PHE A 243 2.12 -12.34 -7.84
CA PHE A 243 0.92 -12.73 -7.11
C PHE A 243 0.51 -14.18 -7.36
N GLU A 244 -0.14 -14.77 -6.36
CA GLU A 244 -0.69 -16.12 -6.39
C GLU A 244 -2.03 -16.19 -5.67
N LEU A 245 -3.02 -16.80 -6.30
CA LEU A 245 -4.36 -17.04 -5.78
C LEU A 245 -4.61 -18.56 -5.76
N PRO A 246 -3.96 -19.33 -4.86
CA PRO A 246 -4.02 -20.79 -4.88
C PRO A 246 -5.39 -21.35 -4.49
N THR A 247 -6.22 -20.55 -3.84
CA THR A 247 -7.54 -20.94 -3.34
C THR A 247 -8.71 -20.33 -4.13
N ALA A 248 -8.42 -19.63 -5.23
CA ALA A 248 -9.45 -19.22 -6.19
C ALA A 248 -10.13 -20.45 -6.80
N GLN A 249 -11.34 -20.27 -7.34
CA GLN A 249 -12.04 -21.34 -8.08
C GLN A 249 -11.15 -21.95 -9.17
N TYR A 250 -10.38 -21.10 -9.85
CA TYR A 250 -9.30 -21.51 -10.75
C TYR A 250 -7.99 -20.88 -10.27
N PRO A 251 -7.04 -21.67 -9.75
CA PRO A 251 -5.79 -21.13 -9.22
C PRO A 251 -5.05 -20.29 -10.25
N LEU A 252 -4.69 -19.06 -9.87
CA LEU A 252 -4.08 -18.07 -10.75
C LEU A 252 -2.74 -17.62 -10.18
N ARG A 253 -1.72 -17.45 -11.04
CA ARG A 253 -0.45 -16.81 -10.68
C ARG A 253 0.04 -15.90 -11.80
N GLY A 254 0.82 -14.88 -11.46
CA GLY A 254 1.36 -13.97 -12.47
C GLY A 254 2.26 -12.89 -11.89
N VAL A 255 2.68 -12.00 -12.78
CA VAL A 255 3.40 -10.78 -12.41
C VAL A 255 2.66 -9.59 -13.02
N ALA A 256 2.42 -8.57 -12.22
CA ALA A 256 1.87 -7.29 -12.63
C ALA A 256 2.92 -6.18 -12.47
N GLN A 257 2.90 -5.21 -13.36
CA GLN A 257 3.62 -3.95 -13.29
C GLN A 257 2.60 -2.83 -13.33
N ILE A 258 2.67 -1.92 -12.38
CA ILE A 258 1.69 -0.87 -12.17
C ILE A 258 2.44 0.45 -12.10
N ASN A 259 2.05 1.40 -12.94
CA ASN A 259 2.41 2.81 -12.80
C ASN A 259 1.12 3.64 -12.75
N GLN A 260 1.23 4.96 -12.78
CA GLN A 260 0.06 5.84 -12.65
C GLN A 260 -1.00 5.69 -13.76
N THR A 261 -0.61 5.28 -14.96
CA THR A 261 -1.49 5.31 -16.14
C THR A 261 -1.76 3.93 -16.75
N GLN A 262 -0.95 2.94 -16.35
CA GLN A 262 -0.94 1.62 -16.94
C GLN A 262 -0.79 0.52 -15.89
N LEU A 263 -1.60 -0.52 -16.07
CA LEU A 263 -1.37 -1.86 -15.53
C LEU A 263 -0.90 -2.76 -16.67
N LEU A 264 0.22 -3.45 -16.48
CA LEU A 264 0.74 -4.46 -17.41
C LEU A 264 0.91 -5.79 -16.67
N VAL A 265 0.29 -6.84 -17.19
CA VAL A 265 0.45 -8.21 -16.71
C VAL A 265 1.07 -8.99 -17.87
N PRO A 266 2.41 -8.98 -18.03
CA PRO A 266 3.06 -9.56 -19.21
C PRO A 266 2.87 -11.08 -19.29
N ASN A 267 2.65 -11.73 -18.15
CA ASN A 267 2.36 -13.14 -18.08
C ASN A 267 1.50 -13.46 -16.85
N PHE A 268 0.47 -14.27 -17.08
CA PHE A 268 -0.28 -14.94 -16.03
C PHE A 268 -0.61 -16.38 -16.46
N GLN A 269 -0.87 -17.22 -15.47
CA GLN A 269 -1.23 -18.62 -15.66
C GLN A 269 -2.39 -18.96 -14.74
N VAL A 270 -3.47 -19.48 -15.33
CA VAL A 270 -4.62 -20.05 -14.64
C VAL A 270 -4.58 -21.57 -14.79
N GLN A 271 -4.68 -22.27 -13.67
CA GLN A 271 -4.75 -23.73 -13.63
C GLN A 271 -6.20 -24.19 -13.79
N LEU A 272 -6.49 -24.86 -14.90
CA LEU A 272 -7.75 -25.57 -15.15
C LEU A 272 -7.46 -27.07 -14.92
N ARG A 273 -8.41 -27.87 -14.44
CA ARG A 273 -8.12 -29.30 -14.13
C ARG A 273 -8.94 -30.23 -15.01
N PRO A 274 -8.33 -30.92 -15.99
CA PRO A 274 -6.97 -30.75 -16.54
C PRO A 274 -6.86 -29.51 -17.45
N GLY A 275 -5.61 -29.03 -17.65
CA GLY A 275 -5.27 -27.98 -18.61
C GLY A 275 -4.64 -26.73 -18.00
N VAL A 276 -4.26 -25.79 -18.85
CA VAL A 276 -3.71 -24.50 -18.41
C VAL A 276 -4.17 -23.42 -19.36
N LEU A 277 -4.46 -22.24 -18.80
CA LEU A 277 -4.65 -21.03 -19.57
C LEU A 277 -3.50 -20.08 -19.23
N GLN A 278 -2.79 -19.62 -20.25
CA GLN A 278 -1.69 -18.68 -20.12
C GLN A 278 -2.03 -17.42 -20.89
N GLY A 279 -1.58 -16.27 -20.45
CA GLY A 279 -1.92 -15.05 -21.15
C GLY A 279 -1.17 -13.83 -20.67
N ARG A 280 -1.55 -12.70 -21.25
CA ARG A 280 -1.11 -11.37 -20.84
C ARG A 280 -2.30 -10.44 -20.80
N ALA A 281 -2.23 -9.43 -19.95
CA ALA A 281 -3.23 -8.39 -19.85
C ALA A 281 -2.55 -7.02 -19.81
N GLN A 282 -3.26 -6.01 -20.26
CA GLN A 282 -2.87 -4.63 -20.06
C GLN A 282 -4.11 -3.78 -19.83
N ALA A 283 -4.00 -2.74 -19.02
CA ALA A 283 -4.98 -1.68 -18.93
C ALA A 283 -4.27 -0.34 -19.06
N VAL A 284 -4.73 0.51 -19.98
CA VAL A 284 -4.17 1.84 -20.27
C VAL A 284 -5.34 2.80 -20.44
N ALA A 285 -5.31 3.95 -19.76
CA ALA A 285 -6.33 4.99 -19.89
C ALA A 285 -7.78 4.46 -19.75
N GLY A 286 -8.01 3.57 -18.78
CA GLY A 286 -9.32 3.01 -18.46
C GLY A 286 -9.84 1.92 -19.40
N ARG A 287 -9.07 1.53 -20.43
CA ARG A 287 -9.39 0.39 -21.30
C ARG A 287 -8.47 -0.77 -20.98
N TRP A 288 -9.00 -1.99 -21.01
CA TRP A 288 -8.22 -3.20 -20.81
C TRP A 288 -8.28 -4.11 -22.03
N GLN A 289 -7.21 -4.87 -22.21
CA GLN A 289 -7.09 -5.94 -23.19
C GLN A 289 -6.45 -7.16 -22.53
N LEU A 290 -6.97 -8.32 -22.85
CA LEU A 290 -6.51 -9.63 -22.40
C LEU A 290 -6.26 -10.50 -23.63
N GLU A 291 -5.11 -11.15 -23.67
CA GLU A 291 -4.81 -12.21 -24.63
C GLU A 291 -4.53 -13.48 -23.84
N ALA A 292 -5.18 -14.59 -24.21
CA ALA A 292 -5.04 -15.85 -23.50
C ALA A 292 -4.99 -17.03 -24.47
N THR A 293 -4.13 -17.99 -24.17
CA THR A 293 -3.99 -19.27 -24.87
C THR A 293 -4.36 -20.39 -23.91
N ALA A 294 -5.33 -21.20 -24.31
CA ALA A 294 -5.75 -22.41 -23.62
C ALA A 294 -4.99 -23.62 -24.16
N HIS A 295 -4.50 -24.47 -23.26
CA HIS A 295 -3.83 -25.72 -23.58
C HIS A 295 -4.48 -26.89 -22.83
N ASN A 296 -4.95 -27.88 -23.58
CA ASN A 296 -5.50 -29.15 -23.08
C ASN A 296 -6.58 -28.99 -22.00
N VAL A 297 -7.47 -28.01 -22.18
CA VAL A 297 -8.53 -27.70 -21.22
C VAL A 297 -9.70 -28.68 -21.45
N ALA A 298 -10.01 -29.55 -20.49
CA ALA A 298 -11.11 -30.50 -20.69
C ALA A 298 -12.47 -29.78 -20.67
N LEU A 299 -13.28 -29.96 -21.71
CA LEU A 299 -14.58 -29.30 -21.82
C LEU A 299 -15.63 -29.86 -20.84
N ARG A 300 -15.46 -31.10 -20.39
CA ARG A 300 -16.34 -31.75 -19.40
C ARG A 300 -16.45 -30.97 -18.09
N GLN A 301 -15.44 -30.17 -17.74
CA GLN A 301 -15.47 -29.36 -16.52
C GLN A 301 -16.48 -28.21 -16.58
N PHE A 302 -16.94 -27.83 -17.79
CA PHE A 302 -17.93 -26.78 -18.00
C PHE A 302 -19.33 -27.34 -18.27
N SER A 303 -19.42 -28.54 -18.87
CA SER A 303 -20.68 -29.25 -19.10
C SER A 303 -20.41 -30.73 -19.37
N ASP A 304 -21.17 -31.61 -18.73
CA ASP A 304 -21.09 -33.06 -18.93
C ASP A 304 -21.42 -33.49 -20.37
N GLN A 305 -22.16 -32.66 -21.10
CA GLN A 305 -22.60 -32.93 -22.47
C GLN A 305 -21.50 -32.69 -23.51
N VAL A 306 -20.41 -32.01 -23.14
CA VAL A 306 -19.34 -31.64 -24.06
C VAL A 306 -18.11 -32.50 -23.77
N HIS A 307 -17.53 -33.07 -24.83
CA HIS A 307 -16.36 -33.95 -24.73
C HIS A 307 -15.18 -33.39 -25.53
N GLY A 308 -13.98 -33.82 -25.16
CA GLY A 308 -12.73 -33.39 -25.78
C GLY A 308 -11.94 -32.38 -24.97
N GLN A 309 -10.76 -32.07 -25.48
CA GLN A 309 -9.83 -31.10 -24.93
C GLN A 309 -9.80 -29.88 -25.83
N LEU A 310 -9.91 -28.71 -25.21
CA LEU A 310 -9.86 -27.41 -25.84
C LEU A 310 -8.43 -26.89 -25.87
N ASN A 311 -7.99 -26.51 -27.06
CA ASN A 311 -6.81 -25.71 -27.32
C ASN A 311 -7.23 -24.48 -28.10
N GLY A 312 -6.62 -23.32 -27.89
CA GLY A 312 -7.00 -22.14 -28.65
C GLY A 312 -6.48 -20.85 -28.08
N GLU A 313 -6.77 -19.77 -28.76
CA GLU A 313 -6.41 -18.40 -28.39
C GLU A 313 -7.67 -17.55 -28.30
N ALA A 314 -7.67 -16.60 -27.38
CA ALA A 314 -8.74 -15.65 -27.19
C ALA A 314 -8.18 -14.25 -26.91
N ILE A 315 -8.84 -13.24 -27.45
CA ILE A 315 -8.61 -11.85 -27.13
C ILE A 315 -9.91 -11.29 -26.56
N ALA A 316 -9.84 -10.64 -25.42
CA ALA A 316 -10.95 -9.93 -24.82
C ALA A 316 -10.55 -8.49 -24.50
N GLN A 317 -11.51 -7.57 -24.56
CA GLN A 317 -11.29 -6.16 -24.29
C GLN A 317 -12.55 -5.50 -23.74
N GLY A 318 -12.36 -4.44 -22.98
CA GLY A 318 -13.44 -3.68 -22.36
C GLY A 318 -12.94 -2.42 -21.66
N ARG A 319 -13.79 -1.85 -20.81
CA ARG A 319 -13.43 -0.73 -19.94
C ARG A 319 -13.27 -1.20 -18.50
N ILE A 320 -12.42 -0.53 -17.72
CA ILE A 320 -12.12 -0.90 -16.33
C ILE A 320 -13.23 -0.47 -15.35
N ASP A 321 -14.04 0.52 -15.73
CA ASP A 321 -15.22 0.97 -14.99
C ASP A 321 -16.47 0.14 -15.31
N GLU A 322 -16.42 -0.71 -16.35
CA GLU A 322 -17.51 -1.59 -16.76
C GLU A 322 -17.01 -3.03 -16.93
N LEU A 323 -16.79 -3.73 -15.81
CA LEU A 323 -16.30 -5.12 -15.79
C LEU A 323 -17.42 -6.19 -15.92
N ASN A 324 -18.66 -5.76 -16.21
CA ASN A 324 -19.77 -6.68 -16.42
C ASN A 324 -19.71 -7.32 -17.83
N LEU A 325 -20.21 -8.56 -17.98
CA LEU A 325 -20.17 -9.29 -19.25
C LEU A 325 -20.77 -8.52 -20.44
N GLY A 326 -21.74 -7.64 -20.17
CA GLY A 326 -22.41 -6.76 -21.13
C GLY A 326 -21.49 -5.79 -21.87
N ALA A 327 -20.43 -5.35 -21.20
CA ALA A 327 -19.48 -4.35 -21.70
C ALA A 327 -18.20 -4.96 -22.29
N ILE A 328 -18.11 -6.29 -22.31
CA ILE A 328 -16.92 -7.01 -22.78
C ILE A 328 -17.13 -7.48 -24.22
N THR A 329 -16.12 -7.30 -25.06
CA THR A 329 -16.06 -7.96 -26.38
C THR A 329 -14.92 -8.97 -26.38
N ALA A 330 -15.13 -10.11 -27.03
CA ALA A 330 -14.10 -11.13 -27.16
C ALA A 330 -14.16 -11.85 -28.51
N GLN A 331 -13.02 -12.37 -28.95
CA GLN A 331 -12.89 -13.25 -30.11
C GLN A 331 -12.01 -14.43 -29.72
N ALA A 332 -12.33 -15.62 -30.21
CA ALA A 332 -11.56 -16.81 -29.92
C ALA A 332 -11.45 -17.74 -31.12
N ASN A 333 -10.25 -18.30 -31.34
CA ASN A 333 -9.98 -19.37 -32.28
C ASN A 333 -9.73 -20.65 -31.48
N LEU A 334 -10.58 -21.64 -31.65
CA LEU A 334 -10.64 -22.83 -30.82
C LEU A 334 -10.45 -24.09 -31.65
N ARG A 335 -9.74 -25.06 -31.08
CA ARG A 335 -9.59 -26.43 -31.56
C ARG A 335 -10.01 -27.38 -30.46
N VAL A 336 -10.98 -28.23 -30.73
CA VAL A 336 -11.45 -29.27 -29.82
C VAL A 336 -11.07 -30.64 -30.38
N SER A 337 -10.42 -31.47 -29.56
CA SER A 337 -10.01 -32.82 -29.94
C SER A 337 -9.85 -33.73 -28.72
N PRO A 338 -10.15 -35.04 -28.79
CA PRO A 338 -10.96 -35.65 -29.84
C PRO A 338 -12.42 -35.18 -29.70
N THR A 339 -13.15 -35.17 -30.82
CA THR A 339 -14.61 -35.01 -30.82
C THR A 339 -15.28 -36.39 -30.90
N PRO A 340 -16.60 -36.52 -30.72
CA PRO A 340 -17.29 -37.80 -30.90
C PRO A 340 -17.12 -38.44 -32.28
N THR A 341 -16.81 -37.66 -33.33
CA THR A 341 -16.56 -38.16 -34.69
C THR A 341 -15.08 -38.51 -34.94
N GLY A 342 -14.19 -38.29 -33.98
CA GLY A 342 -12.74 -38.51 -34.12
C GLY A 342 -11.98 -37.34 -34.73
N ASP A 343 -12.60 -36.57 -35.64
CA ASP A 343 -11.99 -35.41 -36.28
C ASP A 343 -11.91 -34.19 -35.34
N PRO A 344 -10.88 -33.31 -35.48
CA PRO A 344 -10.82 -32.08 -34.70
C PRO A 344 -11.90 -31.09 -35.16
N LEU A 345 -12.55 -30.43 -34.20
CA LEU A 345 -13.42 -29.29 -34.45
C LEU A 345 -12.59 -28.01 -34.37
N LEU A 346 -12.54 -27.25 -35.46
CA LEU A 346 -12.01 -25.88 -35.49
C LEU A 346 -13.19 -24.92 -35.44
N ALA A 347 -13.16 -23.95 -34.54
CA ALA A 347 -14.25 -22.98 -34.39
C ALA A 347 -13.70 -21.57 -34.13
N ARG A 348 -14.34 -20.58 -34.76
CA ARG A 348 -14.13 -19.17 -34.48
C ARG A 348 -15.36 -18.60 -33.80
N LEU A 349 -15.18 -18.12 -32.58
CA LEU A 349 -16.24 -17.54 -31.76
C LEU A 349 -16.04 -16.04 -31.59
N GLY A 350 -17.15 -15.30 -31.45
CA GLY A 350 -17.15 -13.91 -31.03
C GLY A 350 -18.19 -13.66 -29.94
N TRP A 351 -17.84 -12.86 -28.94
CA TRP A 351 -18.73 -12.32 -27.93
C TRP A 351 -18.84 -10.80 -28.11
N ASP A 352 -20.06 -10.29 -28.21
CA ASP A 352 -20.34 -8.86 -28.46
C ASP A 352 -20.95 -8.12 -27.25
N GLY A 353 -20.87 -8.72 -26.07
CA GLY A 353 -21.53 -8.22 -24.86
C GLY A 353 -22.93 -8.78 -24.62
N GLN A 354 -23.58 -9.32 -25.65
CA GLN A 354 -24.96 -9.82 -25.54
C GLN A 354 -25.10 -11.27 -25.92
N GLN A 355 -24.39 -11.71 -26.96
CA GLN A 355 -24.53 -13.04 -27.51
C GLN A 355 -23.20 -13.62 -27.97
N LEU A 356 -23.07 -14.94 -27.78
CA LEU A 356 -21.99 -15.72 -28.35
C LEU A 356 -22.34 -16.07 -29.80
N ARG A 357 -21.50 -15.65 -30.73
CA ARG A 357 -21.64 -15.86 -32.17
C ARG A 357 -20.62 -16.89 -32.64
N LEU A 358 -21.10 -17.99 -33.21
CA LEU A 358 -20.26 -18.86 -34.02
C LEU A 358 -20.05 -18.21 -35.38
N GLN A 359 -18.83 -17.76 -35.66
CA GLN A 359 -18.47 -17.12 -36.93
C GLN A 359 -18.18 -18.20 -37.99
N GLU A 360 -17.37 -19.19 -37.61
CA GLU A 360 -16.97 -20.30 -38.47
C GLU A 360 -16.82 -21.56 -37.62
N ALA A 361 -17.19 -22.71 -38.17
CA ALA A 361 -16.87 -24.03 -37.62
C ALA A 361 -16.53 -25.00 -38.75
N THR A 362 -15.55 -25.85 -38.51
CA THR A 362 -15.12 -26.92 -39.41
C THR A 362 -14.87 -28.18 -38.60
N LEU A 363 -15.50 -29.29 -38.98
CA LEU A 363 -15.30 -30.60 -38.37
C LEU A 363 -14.78 -31.55 -39.46
N GLY A 364 -13.48 -31.87 -39.42
CA GLY A 364 -12.83 -32.58 -40.53
C GLY A 364 -12.91 -31.79 -41.84
N GLU A 365 -13.45 -32.37 -42.90
CA GLU A 365 -13.70 -31.70 -44.20
C GLU A 365 -15.07 -31.00 -44.29
N CYS A 366 -15.93 -31.16 -43.27
CA CYS A 366 -17.25 -30.52 -43.25
C CYS A 366 -17.18 -29.08 -42.72
N VAL A 367 -17.62 -28.11 -43.52
CA VAL A 367 -17.77 -26.69 -43.12
C VAL A 367 -19.26 -26.37 -42.92
N PRO A 368 -19.84 -26.55 -41.72
CA PRO A 368 -21.17 -26.05 -41.44
C PRO A 368 -21.18 -24.51 -41.35
N LYS A 369 -21.77 -23.84 -42.34
CA LYS A 369 -22.12 -22.41 -42.27
C LYS A 369 -23.54 -22.24 -41.70
N GLY A 370 -23.69 -21.68 -40.51
CA GLY A 370 -25.00 -21.38 -39.93
C GLY A 370 -24.96 -20.54 -38.66
N ARG A 371 -26.01 -19.74 -38.42
CA ARG A 371 -26.24 -19.09 -37.11
C ARG A 371 -26.77 -20.13 -36.13
N LEU A 372 -25.93 -20.61 -35.21
CA LEU A 372 -26.43 -21.38 -34.07
C LEU A 372 -27.09 -20.42 -33.07
N ARG A 373 -28.42 -20.50 -32.98
CA ARG A 373 -29.19 -19.85 -31.92
C ARG A 373 -29.16 -20.78 -30.70
N TRP A 374 -28.13 -20.66 -29.86
CA TRP A 374 -28.10 -21.39 -28.60
C TRP A 374 -29.18 -20.83 -27.68
N MET A 375 -30.15 -21.66 -27.34
CA MET A 375 -31.15 -21.38 -26.33
C MET A 375 -30.45 -21.47 -24.97
N TRP A 376 -30.38 -20.35 -24.24
CA TRP A 376 -29.76 -20.27 -22.93
C TRP A 376 -30.33 -21.35 -22.00
N MET A 377 -29.46 -22.17 -21.40
CA MET A 377 -29.70 -22.67 -20.06
C MET A 377 -29.31 -21.53 -19.09
N PRO A 378 -30.19 -21.10 -18.17
CA PRO A 378 -29.80 -20.16 -17.15
C PRO A 378 -28.68 -20.78 -16.30
N LEU A 379 -27.62 -20.02 -16.03
CA LEU A 379 -26.72 -20.33 -14.93
C LEU A 379 -27.57 -20.46 -13.65
N PRO A 380 -27.26 -21.41 -12.75
CA PRO A 380 -27.97 -21.49 -11.49
C PRO A 380 -27.80 -20.16 -10.77
N SER A 381 -28.92 -19.49 -10.52
CA SER A 381 -28.99 -18.36 -9.60
C SER A 381 -28.41 -18.84 -8.27
N GLY A 382 -27.23 -18.33 -7.91
CA GLY A 382 -26.67 -18.54 -6.60
C GLY A 382 -27.69 -18.12 -5.55
N ARG A 383 -28.00 -19.04 -4.64
CA ARG A 383 -28.55 -18.71 -3.33
C ARG A 383 -27.41 -18.38 -2.40
#